data_AF-A0A0G4H8H0-F1
#
_entry.id   AF-A0A0G4H8H0-F1
#
_cell.length_a   1.000
_cell.length_b   1.000
_cell.length_c   1.000
_cell.angle_alpha   90.00
_cell.angle_beta   90.00
_cell.angle_gamma   90.00
#
_symmetry.space_group_name_H-M   'P 1'
#
loop_
_entity.id
_entity.type
_entity.pdbx_description
1 polymer ?
#
loop_
_entity_poly.entity_id
_entity_poly.type
_entity_poly.pdbx_seq_one_letter_code
_entity_poly.pdbx_strand_id
1 'polypeptide(L)'
;MAGNRKFVGWTTVQIVDSDGLEKRVKGMAMTAPIHIKESGGMVTLTSDFPRADPIRLVHLTGSDDDYVTARWQAGHVDSKGSGHNRLICALKTISAKKSFDEQAKDDCHVFVGEAHVPFCANGYDCPVKVKFTTSEFKLVTRIVKVEAEIPATMWKEWSEYHEALKEWEKEMKDDHKD
;
A
#
# COMPACT_ATOMS: atom_id res chain seq x y z
N MET A 1 -2.42 -22.62 -14.02
CA MET A 1 -1.09 -22.88 -13.40
C MET A 1 -0.65 -21.60 -12.72
N ALA A 2 -0.66 -21.56 -11.38
CA ALA A 2 -0.17 -20.40 -10.63
C ALA A 2 1.36 -20.36 -10.72
N GLY A 3 1.87 -19.71 -11.77
CA GLY A 3 3.30 -19.48 -11.92
C GLY A 3 3.76 -18.58 -10.78
N ASN A 4 4.66 -19.07 -9.93
CA ASN A 4 5.34 -18.29 -8.91
C ASN A 4 6.20 -17.21 -9.60
N ARG A 5 5.59 -16.10 -10.01
CA ARG A 5 6.31 -14.93 -10.49
C ARG A 5 7.11 -14.40 -9.30
N LYS A 6 8.44 -14.43 -9.42
CA LYS A 6 9.32 -13.86 -8.39
C LYS A 6 9.02 -12.37 -8.29
N PHE A 7 8.47 -11.96 -7.16
CA PHE A 7 8.09 -10.58 -6.90
C PHE A 7 8.71 -10.09 -5.59
N VAL A 8 9.18 -8.85 -5.61
CA VAL A 8 9.63 -8.12 -4.41
C VAL A 8 8.92 -6.79 -4.43
N GLY A 9 8.30 -6.44 -3.31
CA GLY A 9 7.65 -5.16 -3.13
C GLY A 9 7.27 -4.95 -1.68
N TRP A 10 6.87 -3.72 -1.37
CA TRP A 10 6.61 -3.25 -0.03
C TRP A 10 5.36 -2.39 0.01
N THR A 11 4.57 -2.57 1.07
CA THR A 11 3.47 -1.67 1.42
C THR A 11 3.92 -0.80 2.58
N THR A 12 3.80 0.51 2.43
CA THR A 12 3.96 1.46 3.52
C THR A 12 2.59 2.05 3.86
N VAL A 13 2.19 1.95 5.12
CA VAL A 13 0.97 2.56 5.66
C VAL A 13 1.39 3.61 6.68
N GLN A 14 0.74 4.77 6.66
CA GLN A 14 1.08 5.86 7.57
C GLN A 14 -0.13 6.75 7.90
N ILE A 15 -0.08 7.39 9.07
CA ILE A 15 -0.96 8.47 9.49
C ILE A 15 -0.27 9.80 9.19
N VAL A 16 -0.97 10.65 8.46
CA VAL A 16 -0.56 12.03 8.17
C VAL A 16 -1.52 13.01 8.82
N ASP A 17 -1.06 14.24 9.07
CA ASP A 17 -1.92 15.33 9.50
C ASP A 17 -2.66 16.00 8.32
N SER A 18 -3.43 17.05 8.62
CA SER A 18 -4.20 17.83 7.64
C SER A 18 -3.33 18.55 6.60
N ASP A 19 -2.07 18.83 6.93
CA ASP A 19 -1.09 19.42 6.01
C ASP A 19 -0.39 18.34 5.15
N GLY A 20 -0.74 17.07 5.34
CA GLY A 20 -0.19 15.92 4.61
C GLY A 20 1.20 15.50 5.10
N LEU A 21 1.66 16.02 6.23
CA LEU A 21 2.95 15.67 6.83
C LEU A 21 2.83 14.40 7.68
N GLU A 22 3.84 13.54 7.56
CA GLU A 22 3.92 12.32 8.38
C GLU A 22 4.14 12.68 9.85
N LYS A 23 3.29 12.12 10.71
CA LYS A 23 3.52 12.22 12.16
C LYS A 23 4.73 11.38 12.54
N ARG A 24 5.82 12.03 12.94
CA ARG A 24 7.09 11.37 13.34
C ARG A 24 7.03 10.78 14.76
N VAL A 25 6.01 9.98 15.05
CA VAL A 25 5.81 9.31 16.34
C VAL A 25 5.73 7.80 16.13
N LYS A 26 6.18 7.02 17.12
CA LYS A 26 6.12 5.54 17.03
C LYS A 26 4.70 5.06 16.77
N GLY A 27 4.57 4.13 15.82
CA GLY A 27 3.29 3.56 15.42
C GLY A 27 2.45 4.50 14.54
N MET A 28 3.06 5.48 13.88
CA MET A 28 2.39 6.30 12.86
C MET A 28 2.71 5.88 11.44
N ALA A 29 3.76 5.08 11.23
CA ALA A 29 4.11 4.52 9.94
C ALA A 29 4.68 3.11 10.09
N MET A 30 4.42 2.27 9.10
CA MET A 30 4.96 0.92 9.05
C MET A 30 5.08 0.43 7.61
N THR A 31 6.13 -0.34 7.35
CA THR A 31 6.39 -0.96 6.06
C THR A 31 6.44 -2.48 6.21
N ALA A 32 5.80 -3.21 5.29
CA ALA A 32 5.80 -4.67 5.26
C ALA A 32 5.95 -5.19 3.82
N PRO A 33 6.46 -6.41 3.63
CA PRO A 33 6.55 -7.02 2.31
C PRO A 33 5.17 -7.27 1.71
N ILE A 34 5.11 -7.28 0.38
CA ILE A 34 3.90 -7.64 -0.39
C ILE A 34 3.95 -9.12 -0.76
N HIS A 35 2.85 -9.82 -0.49
CA HIS A 35 2.55 -11.14 -1.01
C HIS A 35 1.46 -11.03 -2.08
N ILE A 36 1.68 -11.67 -3.23
CA ILE A 36 0.75 -11.61 -4.36
C ILE A 36 -0.05 -12.91 -4.43
N LYS A 37 -1.37 -12.78 -4.59
CA LYS A 37 -2.26 -13.89 -4.88
C LYS A 37 -3.12 -13.56 -6.10
N GLU A 38 -3.07 -14.40 -7.12
CA GLU A 38 -3.92 -14.27 -8.31
C GLU A 38 -5.10 -15.24 -8.21
N SER A 39 -6.32 -14.72 -8.31
CA SER A 39 -7.54 -15.53 -8.24
C SER A 39 -8.71 -14.81 -8.90
N GLY A 40 -9.50 -15.52 -9.70
CA GLY A 40 -10.79 -15.01 -10.21
C GLY A 40 -10.70 -13.72 -11.04
N GLY A 41 -9.62 -13.53 -11.81
CA GLY A 41 -9.41 -12.31 -12.59
C GLY A 41 -8.93 -11.10 -11.78
N MET A 42 -8.60 -11.30 -10.51
CA MET A 42 -8.05 -10.30 -9.61
C MET A 42 -6.65 -10.71 -9.12
N VAL A 43 -5.83 -9.71 -8.84
CA VAL A 43 -4.51 -9.81 -8.24
C VAL A 43 -4.59 -9.10 -6.90
N THR A 44 -4.52 -9.86 -5.81
CA THR A 44 -4.53 -9.33 -4.45
C THR A 44 -3.11 -9.13 -3.97
N LEU A 45 -2.78 -7.90 -3.58
CA LEU A 45 -1.55 -7.54 -2.90
C LEU A 45 -1.79 -7.51 -1.40
N THR A 46 -1.24 -8.47 -0.67
CA THR A 46 -1.42 -8.61 0.78
C THR A 46 -0.14 -8.25 1.52
N SER A 47 -0.27 -7.43 2.56
CA SER A 47 0.78 -7.18 3.54
C SER A 47 0.26 -7.44 4.95
N ASP A 48 0.88 -8.39 5.64
CA ASP A 48 0.62 -8.72 7.03
C ASP A 48 1.67 -8.05 7.93
N PHE A 49 1.21 -7.45 9.02
CA PHE A 49 2.07 -6.77 9.97
C PHE A 49 2.27 -7.60 11.24
N PRO A 50 3.46 -7.54 11.86
CA PRO A 50 3.82 -8.43 12.96
C PRO A 50 3.07 -8.09 14.26
N ARG A 51 1.99 -8.82 14.54
CA ARG A 51 1.16 -8.66 15.76
C ARG A 51 1.94 -8.84 17.07
N ALA A 52 3.06 -9.55 17.02
CA ALA A 52 3.95 -9.76 18.17
C ALA A 52 4.65 -8.47 18.63
N ASP A 53 4.74 -7.44 17.78
CA ASP A 53 5.29 -6.12 18.14
C ASP A 53 4.23 -5.01 17.91
N PRO A 54 3.22 -4.91 18.78
CA PRO A 54 2.10 -3.99 18.60
C PRO A 54 2.49 -2.51 18.70
N ILE A 55 3.67 -2.19 19.28
CA ILE A 55 4.15 -0.82 19.43
C ILE A 55 4.50 -0.21 18.07
N ARG A 56 4.94 -1.04 17.12
CA ARG A 56 5.31 -0.61 15.76
C ARG A 56 4.13 -0.57 14.79
N LEU A 57 3.02 -1.21 15.14
CA LEU A 57 1.83 -1.22 14.29
C LEU A 57 1.24 0.19 14.18
N VAL A 58 0.66 0.50 13.01
CA VAL A 58 0.03 1.81 12.78
C VAL A 58 -1.19 1.95 13.68
N HIS A 59 -1.18 2.97 14.53
CA HIS A 59 -2.30 3.37 15.38
C HIS A 59 -3.34 4.08 14.53
N LEU A 60 -4.52 3.49 14.42
CA LEU A 60 -5.66 4.17 13.83
C LEU A 60 -6.26 5.10 14.88
N THR A 61 -6.05 6.41 14.72
CA THR A 61 -6.56 7.43 15.63
C THR A 61 -7.98 7.82 15.25
N GLY A 62 -8.82 8.12 16.24
CA GLY A 62 -10.15 8.72 16.03
C GLY A 62 -10.12 10.23 15.80
N SER A 63 -8.98 10.79 15.40
CA SER A 63 -8.76 12.23 15.24
C SER A 63 -9.34 12.73 13.91
N ASP A 64 -10.01 13.89 13.93
CA ASP A 64 -10.56 14.55 12.74
C ASP A 64 -9.47 15.10 11.81
N ASP A 65 -8.33 15.50 12.37
CA ASP A 65 -7.20 16.11 11.65
C ASP A 65 -6.21 15.07 11.08
N ASP A 66 -6.50 13.78 11.28
CA ASP A 66 -5.62 12.68 10.89
C ASP A 66 -6.17 11.96 9.67
N TYR A 67 -5.26 11.54 8.81
CA TYR A 67 -5.58 10.80 7.60
C TYR A 67 -4.71 9.56 7.45
N VAL A 68 -5.31 8.47 6.97
CA VAL A 68 -4.62 7.25 6.58
C VAL A 68 -4.17 7.40 5.13
N THR A 69 -2.89 7.13 4.88
CA THR A 69 -2.33 6.97 3.53
C THR A 69 -1.57 5.66 3.44
N ALA A 70 -1.52 5.09 2.24
CA ALA A 70 -0.74 3.89 1.98
C ALA A 70 -0.18 3.90 0.55
N ARG A 71 0.96 3.26 0.37
CA ARG A 71 1.63 3.12 -0.94
C ARG A 71 2.16 1.70 -1.08
N TRP A 72 1.99 1.14 -2.27
CA TRP A 72 2.51 -0.15 -2.66
C TRP A 72 3.57 0.06 -3.72
N GLN A 73 4.78 -0.45 -3.51
CA GLN A 73 5.90 -0.24 -4.40
C GLN A 73 6.57 -1.57 -4.74
N ALA A 74 7.02 -1.72 -5.97
CA ALA A 74 7.86 -2.83 -6.40
C ALA A 74 9.34 -2.54 -6.13
N GLY A 75 10.13 -3.59 -5.92
CA GLY A 75 11.58 -3.48 -5.71
C GLY A 75 11.98 -2.93 -4.35
N HIS A 76 13.14 -2.28 -4.28
CA HIS A 76 13.68 -1.74 -3.02
C HIS A 76 13.13 -0.34 -2.72
N VAL A 77 12.82 -0.09 -1.44
CA VAL A 77 12.45 1.23 -0.92
C VAL A 77 13.74 1.97 -0.56
N ASP A 78 14.31 2.74 -1.48
CA ASP A 78 15.49 3.57 -1.19
C ASP A 78 15.09 4.86 -0.48
N SER A 79 15.86 5.24 0.55
CA SER A 79 15.68 6.46 1.34
C SER A 79 15.93 7.76 0.56
N LYS A 80 16.38 7.68 -0.70
CA LYS A 80 16.78 8.82 -1.55
C LYS A 80 15.74 9.24 -2.61
N GLY A 81 14.48 8.84 -2.47
CA GLY A 81 13.38 9.51 -3.18
C GLY A 81 13.16 9.15 -4.67
N SER A 82 13.86 8.16 -5.24
CA SER A 82 13.63 7.72 -6.62
C SER A 82 12.45 6.73 -6.80
N GLY A 83 11.68 6.48 -5.73
CA GLY A 83 10.69 5.40 -5.66
C GLY A 83 9.35 5.63 -6.39
N HIS A 84 9.16 6.78 -7.05
CA HIS A 84 7.89 7.07 -7.74
C HIS A 84 7.65 6.14 -8.94
N ASN A 85 8.69 5.81 -9.71
CA ASN A 85 8.57 4.99 -10.92
C ASN A 85 8.31 3.50 -10.63
N ARG A 86 8.36 3.11 -9.35
CA ARG A 86 8.09 1.74 -8.88
C ARG A 86 6.76 1.62 -8.13
N LEU A 87 5.99 2.71 -8.08
CA LEU A 87 4.68 2.73 -7.46
C LEU A 87 3.76 1.76 -8.22
N ILE A 88 3.10 0.89 -7.48
CA ILE A 88 2.05 0.02 -7.99
C ILE A 88 0.73 0.77 -7.87
N CYS A 89 0.37 1.09 -6.64
CA CYS A 89 -0.81 1.87 -6.33
C CYS A 89 -0.57 2.76 -5.11
N ALA A 90 -1.39 3.80 -5.00
CA ALA A 90 -1.38 4.75 -3.90
C ALA A 90 -2.80 4.99 -3.40
N LEU A 91 -2.98 4.85 -2.09
CA LEU A 91 -4.26 5.07 -1.43
C LEU A 91 -4.71 6.52 -1.63
N LYS A 92 -5.96 6.69 -2.02
CA LYS A 92 -6.67 7.95 -1.88
C LYS A 92 -6.84 8.22 -0.40
N THR A 93 -6.31 9.34 0.07
CA THR A 93 -6.31 9.73 1.48
C THR A 93 -7.68 9.53 2.13
N ILE A 94 -7.71 8.83 3.27
CA ILE A 94 -8.93 8.50 4.02
C ILE A 94 -8.87 9.19 5.37
N SER A 95 -9.96 9.79 5.83
CA SER A 95 -10.04 10.33 7.19
C SER A 95 -9.86 9.20 8.22
N ALA A 96 -8.91 9.37 9.14
CA ALA A 96 -8.62 8.38 10.18
C ALA A 96 -9.83 8.17 11.10
N LYS A 97 -10.55 9.25 11.46
CA LYS A 97 -11.81 9.15 12.20
C LYS A 97 -12.86 8.31 11.48
N LYS A 98 -13.11 8.56 10.20
CA LYS A 98 -14.07 7.76 9.42
C LYS A 98 -13.68 6.28 9.41
N SER A 99 -12.40 5.98 9.21
CA SER A 99 -11.87 4.62 9.27
C SER A 99 -11.99 3.99 10.67
N PHE A 100 -11.78 4.77 11.73
CA PHE A 100 -11.93 4.33 13.12
C PHE A 100 -13.37 3.98 13.47
N ASP A 101 -14.32 4.82 13.03
CA ASP A 101 -15.74 4.59 13.21
C ASP A 101 -16.22 3.39 12.37
N GLU A 102 -15.78 3.28 11.11
CA GLU A 102 -16.15 2.18 10.21
C GLU A 102 -15.70 0.83 10.75
N GLN A 103 -14.45 0.70 11.20
CA GLN A 103 -13.94 -0.57 11.74
C GLN A 103 -14.61 -0.98 13.06
N ALA A 104 -15.19 -0.02 13.80
CA ALA A 104 -15.93 -0.28 15.03
C ALA A 104 -17.39 -0.69 14.76
N LYS A 105 -17.93 -0.43 13.57
CA LYS A 105 -19.30 -0.84 13.22
C LYS A 105 -19.39 -2.35 13.19
N ASP A 106 -20.41 -2.87 13.86
CA ASP A 106 -20.77 -4.29 13.87
C ASP A 106 -19.59 -5.22 14.23
N ASP A 107 -18.63 -4.72 15.01
CA ASP A 107 -17.40 -5.44 15.40
C ASP A 107 -16.65 -6.05 14.20
N CYS A 108 -16.70 -5.36 13.06
CA CYS A 108 -16.17 -5.91 11.80
C CYS A 108 -14.63 -5.88 11.72
N HIS A 109 -13.97 -5.02 12.51
CA HIS A 109 -12.52 -4.81 12.53
C HIS A 109 -11.91 -4.56 11.14
N VAL A 110 -12.68 -3.93 10.26
CA VAL A 110 -12.31 -3.71 8.86
C VAL A 110 -12.81 -2.34 8.42
N PHE A 111 -12.00 -1.65 7.62
CA PHE A 111 -12.48 -0.51 6.83
C PHE A 111 -11.98 -0.61 5.40
N VAL A 112 -12.68 0.05 4.48
CA VAL A 112 -12.38 0.00 3.05
C VAL A 112 -11.93 1.36 2.52
N GLY A 113 -11.01 1.32 1.57
CA GLY A 113 -10.48 2.47 0.87
C GLY A 113 -10.39 2.24 -0.64
N GLU A 114 -9.96 3.28 -1.33
CA GLU A 114 -9.70 3.30 -2.76
C GLU A 114 -8.23 3.65 -3.00
N ALA A 115 -7.59 3.02 -3.99
CA ALA A 115 -6.24 3.37 -4.42
C ALA A 115 -6.17 3.60 -5.93
N HIS A 116 -5.36 4.55 -6.35
CA HIS A 116 -5.06 4.80 -7.76
C HIS A 116 -3.88 3.93 -8.21
N VAL A 117 -3.82 3.60 -9.50
CA VAL A 117 -2.76 2.79 -10.12
C VAL A 117 -2.05 3.62 -11.21
N PRO A 118 -1.11 4.51 -10.85
CA PRO A 118 -0.69 5.63 -11.72
C PRO A 118 -0.09 5.26 -13.08
N PHE A 119 0.51 4.08 -13.21
CA PHE A 119 1.15 3.63 -14.45
C PHE A 119 0.23 2.78 -15.33
N CYS A 120 -1.08 3.00 -15.23
CA CYS A 120 -2.07 2.47 -16.15
C CYS A 120 -2.83 3.64 -16.78
N ALA A 121 -3.25 3.49 -18.05
CA ALA A 121 -3.85 4.55 -18.86
C ALA A 121 -5.08 5.21 -18.20
N ASN A 122 -5.89 4.42 -17.48
CA ASN A 122 -7.07 4.90 -16.73
C ASN A 122 -6.90 4.74 -15.21
N GLY A 123 -5.66 4.68 -14.72
CA GLY A 123 -5.36 4.31 -13.34
C GLY A 123 -5.79 5.30 -12.25
N TYR A 124 -6.03 6.56 -12.63
CA TYR A 124 -6.58 7.58 -11.73
C TYR A 124 -8.12 7.60 -11.74
N ASP A 125 -8.74 7.26 -12.87
CA ASP A 125 -10.21 7.28 -13.05
C ASP A 125 -10.89 5.98 -12.61
N CYS A 126 -10.16 4.87 -12.55
CA CYS A 126 -10.65 3.58 -12.10
C CYS A 126 -9.89 3.12 -10.85
N PRO A 127 -10.24 3.62 -9.65
CA PRO A 127 -9.57 3.22 -8.42
C PRO A 127 -9.82 1.75 -8.10
N VAL A 128 -8.82 1.12 -7.49
CA VAL A 128 -8.89 -0.25 -6.97
C VAL A 128 -9.29 -0.25 -5.51
N LYS A 129 -9.95 -1.33 -5.07
CA LYS A 129 -10.39 -1.49 -3.69
C LYS A 129 -9.21 -1.85 -2.78
N VAL A 130 -9.14 -1.21 -1.62
CA VAL A 130 -8.21 -1.56 -0.54
C VAL A 130 -8.99 -1.91 0.71
N LYS A 131 -8.65 -3.04 1.33
CA LYS A 131 -9.20 -3.47 2.61
C LYS A 131 -8.12 -3.37 3.68
N PHE A 132 -8.46 -2.72 4.79
CA PHE A 132 -7.64 -2.67 5.98
C PHE A 132 -8.29 -3.54 7.06
N THR A 133 -7.51 -4.40 7.69
CA THR A 133 -7.93 -5.15 8.87
C THR A 133 -7.26 -4.57 10.10
N THR A 134 -8.05 -4.31 11.13
CA THR A 134 -7.60 -3.80 12.42
C THR A 134 -7.62 -4.92 13.48
N SER A 135 -6.93 -4.66 14.58
CA SER A 135 -7.03 -5.45 15.81
C SER A 135 -6.82 -4.53 16.99
N GLU A 136 -7.53 -4.80 18.07
CA GLU A 136 -7.39 -4.04 19.31
C GLU A 136 -6.25 -4.60 20.18
N PHE A 137 -5.38 -3.73 20.68
CA PHE A 137 -4.32 -4.05 21.62
C PHE A 137 -4.37 -3.07 22.79
N LYS A 138 -4.81 -3.54 23.97
CA LYS A 138 -4.94 -2.70 25.17
C LYS A 138 -5.74 -1.42 24.91
N LEU A 139 -6.95 -1.52 24.34
CA LEU A 139 -7.82 -0.39 23.97
C LEU A 139 -7.30 0.49 22.82
N VAL A 140 -6.26 0.04 22.10
CA VAL A 140 -5.70 0.76 20.96
C VAL A 140 -5.95 -0.01 19.68
N THR A 141 -6.69 0.59 18.75
CA THR A 141 -6.95 0.03 17.42
C THR A 141 -5.70 0.16 16.54
N ARG A 142 -5.19 -0.97 16.05
CA ARG A 142 -3.99 -1.04 15.21
C ARG A 142 -4.29 -1.70 13.88
N ILE A 143 -3.70 -1.19 12.79
CA ILE A 143 -3.77 -1.84 11.48
C ILE A 143 -2.82 -3.04 11.48
N VAL A 144 -3.36 -4.23 11.20
CA VAL A 144 -2.61 -5.51 11.24
C VAL A 144 -2.46 -6.17 9.88
N LYS A 145 -3.29 -5.80 8.90
CA LYS A 145 -3.21 -6.33 7.54
C LYS A 145 -3.80 -5.33 6.55
N VAL A 146 -3.23 -5.28 5.35
CA VAL A 146 -3.76 -4.50 4.24
C VAL A 146 -3.77 -5.32 2.96
N GLU A 147 -4.86 -5.22 2.21
CA GLU A 147 -5.08 -5.96 0.97
C GLU A 147 -5.56 -5.00 -0.13
N ALA A 148 -4.83 -4.90 -1.25
CA ALA A 148 -5.27 -4.17 -2.44
C ALA A 148 -5.69 -5.15 -3.54
N GLU A 149 -6.88 -4.97 -4.10
CA GLU A 149 -7.46 -5.84 -5.12
C GLU A 149 -7.36 -5.18 -6.51
N ILE A 150 -6.40 -5.61 -7.31
CA ILE A 150 -6.13 -5.04 -8.64
C ILE A 150 -6.70 -5.97 -9.72
N PRO A 151 -7.51 -5.48 -10.68
CA PRO A 151 -7.93 -6.29 -11.82
C PRO A 151 -6.74 -6.86 -12.60
N ALA A 152 -6.82 -8.11 -13.04
CA ALA A 152 -5.72 -8.77 -13.76
C ALA A 152 -5.30 -8.03 -15.04
N THR A 153 -6.23 -7.34 -15.71
CA THR A 153 -5.96 -6.49 -16.87
C THR A 153 -5.07 -5.30 -16.51
N MET A 154 -5.42 -4.58 -15.44
CA MET A 154 -4.66 -3.45 -14.93
C MET A 154 -3.29 -3.88 -14.37
N TRP A 155 -3.25 -5.02 -13.67
CA TRP A 155 -2.00 -5.60 -13.19
C TRP A 155 -1.05 -5.97 -14.32
N LYS A 156 -1.58 -6.52 -15.43
CA LYS A 156 -0.81 -6.83 -16.62
C LYS A 156 -0.23 -5.56 -17.25
N GLU A 157 -1.05 -4.53 -17.44
CA GLU A 157 -0.60 -3.24 -17.98
C GLU A 157 0.50 -2.61 -17.13
N TRP A 158 0.30 -2.54 -15.81
CA TRP A 158 1.33 -2.07 -14.88
C TRP A 158 2.62 -2.92 -14.95
N SER A 159 2.47 -4.24 -15.06
CA SER A 159 3.60 -5.16 -15.14
C SER A 159 4.44 -4.93 -16.39
N GLU A 160 3.79 -4.73 -17.53
CA GLU A 160 4.44 -4.43 -18.82
C GLU A 160 5.17 -3.09 -18.76
N TYR A 161 4.53 -2.05 -18.20
CA TYR A 161 5.19 -0.76 -17.98
C TYR A 161 6.44 -0.89 -17.09
N HIS A 162 6.32 -1.61 -15.98
CA HIS A 162 7.43 -1.78 -15.03
C HIS A 162 8.58 -2.63 -15.60
N GLU A 163 8.30 -3.59 -16.48
CA GLU A 163 9.32 -4.33 -17.21
C GLU A 163 10.06 -3.44 -18.21
N ALA A 164 9.34 -2.66 -19.02
CA ALA A 164 9.93 -1.69 -19.94
C ALA A 164 10.80 -0.65 -19.20
N LEU A 165 10.34 -0.14 -18.05
CA LEU A 165 11.12 0.77 -17.21
C LEU A 165 12.43 0.13 -16.73
N LYS A 166 12.41 -1.14 -16.32
CA LYS A 166 13.61 -1.85 -15.88
C LYS A 166 14.62 -2.05 -17.00
N GLU A 167 14.15 -2.28 -18.22
CA GLU A 167 15.03 -2.39 -19.39
C GLU A 167 15.68 -1.04 -19.70
N TRP A 168 14.88 0.02 -19.74
CA TRP A 168 15.37 1.39 -19.91
C TRP A 168 16.39 1.81 -18.83
N GLU A 169 16.13 1.49 -17.55
CA GLU A 169 17.05 1.77 -16.45
C GLU A 169 18.39 1.02 -16.55
N LYS A 170 18.43 -0.13 -17.24
CA LYS A 170 19.67 -0.89 -17.47
C LYS A 170 20.48 -0.25 -18.59
N GLU A 171 19.84 0.05 -19.72
CA GLU A 171 20.49 0.71 -20.87
C GLU A 171 21.15 2.03 -20.43
N MET A 172 20.43 2.87 -19.69
CA MET A 172 20.96 4.14 -19.17
C MET A 172 22.14 4.00 -18.20
N LYS A 173 22.27 2.86 -17.51
CA LYS A 173 23.40 2.60 -16.59
C LYS A 173 24.62 2.05 -17.31
N ASP A 174 24.42 1.38 -18.44
CA ASP A 174 25.50 0.84 -19.25
C ASP A 174 26.12 1.97 -20.11
N ASP A 175 25.32 2.91 -20.61
CA ASP A 175 25.79 4.11 -21.33
C ASP A 175 26.64 5.08 -20.48
N HIS A 176 26.55 5.01 -19.15
CA HIS A 176 27.34 5.85 -18.22
C HIS A 176 28.65 5.20 -17.77
N LYS A 177 29.00 4.01 -18.29
CA LYS A 177 30.25 3.31 -17.99
C LYS A 177 31.28 3.33 -19.11
N ASP A 178 30.95 3.92 -20.26
CA ASP A 178 31.85 4.22 -21.38
C ASP A 178 32.27 5.70 -21.37
#